data_AF-A0A0G0BKI8-F1
#
_entry.id   AF-A0A0G0BKI8-F1
#
_cell.length_a   1.000
_cell.length_b   1.000
_cell.length_c   1.000
_cell.angle_alpha   90.00
_cell.angle_beta   90.00
_cell.angle_gamma   90.00
#
_symmetry.space_group_name_H-M   'P 1'
#
loop_
_entity.id
_entity.type
_entity.pdbx_description
1 polymer ?
#
loop_
_entity_poly.entity_id
_entity_poly.type
_entity_poly.pdbx_seq_one_letter_code
_entity_poly.pdbx_strand_id
1 'polypeptide(L)' 'MGLSKQAVSDFKSAYFKRYGKVISDTEAQEKGLELLTFFKIIYKPIRTSSNNDWKQIGGKNE' A
#
# COMPACT_ATOMS: atom_id res chain seq x y z
N MET A 1 -6.77 9.76 -9.43
CA MET A 1 -5.61 9.11 -8.77
C MET A 1 -5.24 7.90 -9.61
N GLY A 2 -3.95 7.68 -9.87
CA GLY A 2 -3.46 6.57 -10.68
C GLY A 2 -2.05 6.20 -10.25
N LEU A 3 -1.55 5.07 -10.74
CA LEU A 3 -0.18 4.66 -10.52
C LEU A 3 0.78 5.65 -11.20
N SER A 4 1.96 5.84 -10.59
CA SER A 4 3.04 6.58 -11.24
C SER A 4 3.53 5.83 -12.48
N LYS A 5 4.18 6.54 -13.42
CA LYS A 5 4.77 5.90 -14.62
C LYS A 5 5.76 4.79 -14.26
N GLN A 6 6.56 5.01 -13.21
CA GLN A 6 7.49 4.00 -12.70
C GLN A 6 6.74 2.76 -12.20
N ALA A 7 5.70 2.94 -11.39
CA ALA A 7 4.90 1.84 -10.86
C ALA A 7 4.19 1.05 -11.98
N VAL A 8 3.74 1.71 -13.05
CA VAL A 8 3.21 1.04 -14.25
C VAL A 8 4.28 0.19 -14.93
N SER A 9 5.48 0.75 -15.13
CA SER A 9 6.60 0.03 -15.75
C SER A 9 7.01 -1.21 -14.94
N ASP A 10 7.11 -1.05 -13.61
CA ASP A 10 7.47 -2.13 -12.70
C ASP A 10 6.39 -3.21 -12.68
N PHE A 11 5.11 -2.81 -12.66
CA PHE A 11 3.98 -3.72 -12.71
C PHE A 11 3.97 -4.54 -14.00
N LYS A 12 4.15 -3.90 -15.17
CA LYS A 12 4.25 -4.58 -16.47
C LYS A 12 5.38 -5.59 -16.50
N SER A 13 6.55 -5.22 -15.97
CA SER A 13 7.71 -6.10 -15.89
C SER A 13 7.46 -7.32 -15.00
N ALA A 14 6.85 -7.10 -13.84
CA ALA A 14 6.47 -8.19 -12.93
C ALA A 14 5.40 -9.10 -13.54
N TYR A 15 4.39 -8.53 -14.21
CA TYR A 15 3.32 -9.27 -14.87
C TYR A 15 3.86 -10.14 -16.01
N PHE A 16 4.75 -9.58 -16.84
CA PHE A 16 5.43 -10.35 -17.89
C PHE A 16 6.28 -11.48 -17.31
N LYS A 17 7.09 -11.21 -16.28
CA LYS A 17 7.90 -12.25 -15.62
C LYS A 17 7.06 -13.39 -15.05
N ARG A 18 5.86 -13.08 -14.53
CA ARG A 18 4.97 -14.07 -13.89
C ARG A 18 4.12 -14.85 -14.90
N TYR A 19 3.61 -14.18 -15.93
CA TYR A 19 2.57 -14.72 -16.82
C TYR A 19 2.99 -14.83 -18.29
N GLY A 20 4.16 -14.29 -18.66
CA GLY A 20 4.64 -14.24 -20.04
C GLY A 20 3.83 -13.31 -20.96
N LYS A 21 2.94 -12.47 -20.40
CA LYS A 21 2.03 -11.61 -21.16
C LYS A 21 2.46 -10.14 -21.07
N VAL A 22 2.51 -9.48 -22.22
CA VAL A 22 2.68 -8.03 -22.32
C VAL A 22 1.30 -7.38 -22.22
N ILE A 23 1.17 -6.38 -21.36
CA ILE A 23 -0.08 -5.65 -21.13
C ILE A 23 0.12 -4.17 -21.47
N SER A 24 -0.98 -3.48 -21.78
CA SER A 24 -0.95 -2.04 -22.05
C SER A 24 -0.78 -1.22 -20.77
N ASP A 25 -0.44 0.07 -20.92
CA ASP A 25 -0.35 0.98 -19.77
C ASP A 25 -1.71 1.17 -19.08
N THR A 26 -2.79 1.26 -19.86
CA THR A 26 -4.16 1.33 -19.34
C THR A 26 -4.52 0.08 -18.55
N GLU A 27 -4.22 -1.10 -19.10
CA GLU A 27 -4.49 -2.37 -18.43
C GLU A 27 -3.65 -2.52 -17.15
N ALA A 28 -2.39 -2.08 -17.16
CA ALA A 28 -1.54 -2.07 -15.98
C ALA A 28 -2.05 -1.11 -14.89
N GLN A 29 -2.58 0.07 -15.28
CA GLN A 29 -3.22 1.00 -14.36
C GLN A 29 -4.43 0.36 -13.67
N GLU A 30 -5.34 -0.22 -14.45
CA GLU A 30 -6.56 -0.84 -13.93
C GLU A 30 -6.24 -1.99 -12.97
N LYS A 31 -5.44 -2.96 -13.42
CA LYS A 31 -5.08 -4.14 -12.61
C LYS A 31 -4.28 -3.78 -11.36
N GLY A 32 -3.38 -2.81 -11.46
CA GLY A 32 -2.58 -2.38 -10.32
C GLY A 32 -3.41 -1.61 -9.28
N LEU A 33 -4.39 -0.81 -9.71
CA LEU A 33 -5.34 -0.16 -8.79
C LEU A 33 -6.29 -1.16 -8.12
N GLU A 34 -6.75 -2.17 -8.86
CA GLU A 34 -7.56 -3.27 -8.33
C GLU A 34 -6.77 -4.04 -7.25
N LEU A 35 -5.50 -4.35 -7.52
CA LEU A 35 -4.60 -5.00 -6.57
C LEU A 35 -4.45 -4.19 -5.28
N LEU A 36 -4.17 -2.89 -5.39
CA LEU A 36 -4.04 -2.02 -4.22
C LEU A 36 -5.34 -1.95 -3.41
N THR A 37 -6.48 -1.95 -4.08
CA THR A 37 -7.80 -1.97 -3.44
C THR A 37 -8.00 -3.26 -2.65
N PHE A 38 -7.66 -4.40 -3.25
CA PHE A 38 -7.70 -5.69 -2.56
C PHE A 38 -6.79 -5.69 -1.32
N PHE A 39 -5.54 -5.21 -1.45
CA PHE A 39 -4.60 -5.12 -0.35
C PHE A 39 -5.12 -4.27 0.81
N LYS A 40 -5.82 -3.16 0.54
CA LYS A 40 -6.44 -2.34 1.61
C LYS A 40 -7.49 -3.09 2.43
N ILE A 41 -8.19 -4.05 1.82
CA ILE A 41 -9.21 -4.85 2.51
C ILE A 41 -8.54 -5.91 3.39
N ILE A 42 -7.52 -6.59 2.85
CA ILE A 42 -6.89 -7.71 3.56
C ILE A 42 -5.80 -7.28 4.55
N TYR A 43 -5.17 -6.13 4.31
CA TYR A 43 -4.12 -5.61 5.17
C TYR A 43 -4.75 -4.83 6.32
N LYS A 44 -4.99 -5.53 7.44
CA LYS A 44 -5.39 -4.89 8.69
C LYS A 44 -4.19 -4.09 9.22
N PRO A 45 -4.27 -2.77 9.36
CA PRO A 45 -3.18 -2.02 9.97
C PRO A 45 -2.97 -2.58 11.38
N ILE A 46 -1.77 -3.10 11.63
CA ILE A 46 -1.33 -3.38 12.99
C ILE A 46 -1.41 -2.04 13.70
N ARG A 47 -2.29 -1.92 14.69
CA ARG A 47 -2.28 -0.78 15.58
C ARG A 47 -0.91 -0.81 16.25
N THR A 48 0.05 -0.03 15.75
CA THR A 48 1.19 0.34 16.57
C THR A 48 0.54 1.07 17.73
N SER A 49 0.52 0.47 18.92
CA SER A 49 0.11 1.19 20.12
C SER A 49 1.12 2.32 20.29
N SER A 50 0.88 3.45 19.63
CA SER A 50 1.39 4.72 20.09
C SER A 50 0.49 5.08 21.25
N ASN A 51 0.70 4.37 22.35
CA ASN A 51 0.20 4.74 23.66
C ASN A 51 0.87 6.08 23.98
N ASN A 52 0.18 7.17 23.68
CA ASN A 52 0.41 8.46 24.33
C ASN A 52 -0.07 8.43 25.81
N ASP A 53 0.06 7.28 26.49
CA ASP A 53 -0.29 7.07 27.90
C ASP A 53 0.81 7.57 28.86
N TRP A 54 1.92 8.09 28.36
CA TRP A 54 3.00 8.66 29.18
C TRP A 54 2.73 10.11 29.64
N LYS A 55 1.60 10.73 29.26
CA LYS A 55 1.25 12.10 29.68
C LYS A 55 0.42 12.22 30.97
N GLN A 56 0.13 11.14 31.70
CA GLN A 56 -0.70 11.22 32.93
C GLN A 56 0.00 10.83 34.25
N ILE A 57 1.27 10.44 34.23
CA ILE A 57 2.01 9.99 35.44
C ILE A 57 3.09 10.95 35.94
N GLY A 58 3.06 12.21 35.55
CA GLY A 58 4.01 13.22 36.05
C GLY A 58 3.33 14.56 36.32
N GLY A 59 2.75 14.72 37.51
CA GLY A 59 2.10 15.98 37.90
C GLY A 59 1.36 15.96 39.24
N LYS A 60 1.92 15.31 40.25
CA LYS A 60 1.70 15.67 41.67
C LYS A 60 3.06 15.67 42.35
N ASN A 61 3.22 16.54 43.35
CA ASN A 61 4.44 17.11 43.96
C ASN A 61 4.73 18.46 43.28
N GLU A 62 4.45 19.63 43.88
CA GLU A 62 4.48 20.05 45.28
C GLU A 62 3.43 21.14 45.55
#